data_AF-A0A0G0PK24-F1
#
_entry.id   AF-A0A0G0PK24-F1
#
_cell.length_a   1.000
_cell.length_b   1.000
_cell.length_c   1.000
_cell.angle_alpha   90.00
_cell.angle_beta   90.00
_cell.angle_gamma   90.00
#
_symmetry.space_group_name_H-M   'P 1'
#
loop_
_entity.id
_entity.type
_entity.pdbx_description
1 polymer ?
#
loop_
_entity_poly.entity_id
_entity_poly.type
_entity_poly.pdbx_seq_one_letter_code
_entity_poly.pdbx_strand_id
1 'polypeptide(L)'
;MDLKYFWLVNIGENYLNVSLATIQPELRVLSIGETIFWQLSENNLITAIDQSLTEALTKTDIDPEQEPEDSAFILPPYWIGSDGKIISSHLKLIKDTCKQLKLKPMGFIAHDEAIVEEANLREGLPVSFILVHLDSHEMILTLVYLGKIKERIKKTFSNEFSPVLIESALLELKVDNTLPPLIYLFGQVSDALVNNIKNYPWVGRKDVETFLHFPDIKKLNFDQTVKIFAKIITSQVNPEIEEAQPDLEVQDLEEVNSDELGFASESLDQSSPTPPLPTPVVPVMTFEQYNKEVTQTSFPETPSKPKSKLSFKFPKLSKPKLPKFGVLLLALLALIPLLIFVPQLISQGQVIMFVTPYTFEESLTVTLDPQSTSIKKYLNSNQLLPSILPALN
;
A
#
# COMPACT_ATOMS: atom_id res chain seq x y z
N MET A 1 19.22 -5.93 30.07
CA MET A 1 17.93 -6.07 29.38
C MET A 1 18.03 -7.34 28.58
N ASP A 2 17.10 -8.26 28.77
CA ASP A 2 17.16 -9.57 28.12
C ASP A 2 16.82 -9.42 26.63
N LEU A 3 17.63 -10.04 25.77
CA LEU A 3 17.41 -10.02 24.32
C LEU A 3 16.08 -10.71 24.01
N LYS A 4 15.16 -9.99 23.36
CA LYS A 4 13.89 -10.57 22.92
C LYS A 4 13.99 -11.00 21.46
N TYR A 5 14.07 -12.32 21.25
CA TYR A 5 14.06 -12.94 19.94
C TYR A 5 12.64 -13.28 19.47
N PHE A 6 12.46 -13.38 18.15
CA PHE A 6 11.25 -13.90 17.52
C PHE A 6 11.57 -14.54 16.17
N TRP A 7 10.70 -15.43 15.72
CA TRP A 7 10.75 -16.03 14.39
C TRP A 7 9.98 -15.19 13.38
N LEU A 8 10.62 -14.84 12.27
CA LEU A 8 9.96 -14.28 11.10
C LEU A 8 9.71 -15.41 10.10
N VAL A 9 8.46 -15.85 9.97
CA VAL A 9 8.06 -16.92 9.07
C VAL A 9 7.53 -16.31 7.78
N ASN A 10 8.33 -16.35 6.72
CA ASN A 10 7.94 -15.87 5.40
C ASN A 10 7.43 -17.03 4.54
N ILE A 11 6.16 -16.97 4.18
CA ILE A 11 5.48 -17.98 3.38
C ILE A 11 5.17 -17.38 2.01
N GLY A 12 5.75 -17.95 0.96
CA GLY A 12 5.33 -17.75 -0.42
C GLY A 12 4.32 -18.79 -0.88
N GLU A 13 3.97 -18.78 -2.15
CA GLU A 13 2.95 -19.68 -2.70
C GLU A 13 3.48 -21.11 -2.90
N ASN A 14 4.78 -21.24 -3.14
CA ASN A 14 5.46 -22.52 -3.24
C ASN A 14 6.84 -22.55 -2.57
N TYR A 15 7.18 -21.51 -1.82
CA TYR A 15 8.42 -21.42 -1.07
C TYR A 15 8.14 -20.93 0.34
N LEU A 16 9.07 -21.16 1.26
CA LEU A 16 9.09 -20.50 2.55
C LEU A 16 10.52 -20.36 3.05
N ASN A 17 10.73 -19.44 3.98
CA ASN A 17 11.90 -19.41 4.83
C ASN A 17 11.52 -18.87 6.21
N VAL A 18 12.35 -19.18 7.18
CA VAL A 18 12.23 -18.65 8.53
C VAL A 18 13.51 -17.91 8.89
N SER A 19 13.37 -16.74 9.49
CA SER A 19 14.50 -15.94 9.95
C SER A 19 14.42 -15.74 11.46
N LEU A 20 15.56 -15.81 12.13
CA LEU A 20 15.66 -15.42 13.54
C LEU A 20 15.94 -13.92 13.61
N ALA A 21 15.14 -13.18 14.37
CA ALA A 21 15.32 -11.75 14.56
C ALA A 21 15.27 -11.38 16.04
N THR A 22 15.87 -10.25 16.39
CA THR A 22 15.83 -9.63 17.72
C THR A 22 15.30 -8.21 17.63
N ILE A 23 14.58 -7.77 18.67
CA ILE A 23 13.98 -6.43 18.75
C ILE A 23 14.82 -5.49 19.63
N GLN A 24 15.62 -6.03 20.55
CA GLN A 24 16.38 -5.25 21.53
C GLN A 24 17.87 -5.58 21.41
N PRO A 25 18.79 -4.58 21.53
CA PRO A 25 18.55 -3.14 21.70
C PRO A 25 18.05 -2.43 20.42
N GLU A 26 18.18 -3.06 19.26
CA GLU A 26 17.65 -2.59 18.00
C GLU A 26 17.19 -3.78 17.15
N LEU A 27 16.30 -3.53 16.18
CA LEU A 27 15.82 -4.57 15.29
C LEU A 27 16.95 -5.09 14.39
N ARG A 28 17.27 -6.38 14.51
CA ARG A 28 18.23 -7.06 13.64
C ARG A 28 17.74 -8.45 13.26
N VAL A 29 17.95 -8.82 11.99
CA VAL A 29 17.82 -10.21 11.52
C VAL A 29 19.16 -10.88 11.75
N LEU A 30 19.20 -11.89 12.62
CA LEU A 30 20.41 -12.59 13.05
C LEU A 30 20.80 -13.70 12.08
N SER A 31 19.81 -14.45 11.59
CA SER A 31 20.01 -15.51 10.62
C SER A 31 18.77 -15.72 9.78
N ILE A 32 18.99 -16.34 8.61
CA ILE A 32 17.93 -16.73 7.69
C ILE A 32 18.15 -18.22 7.35
N GLY A 33 17.14 -19.04 7.61
CA GLY A 33 17.08 -20.43 7.17
C GLY A 33 17.04 -20.52 5.64
N GLU A 34 17.37 -21.68 5.06
CA GLU A 34 17.29 -21.80 3.62
C GLU A 34 15.84 -21.71 3.12
N THR A 35 15.71 -21.32 1.87
CA THR A 35 14.42 -21.29 1.19
C THR A 35 14.02 -22.72 0.84
N ILE A 36 12.92 -23.19 1.42
CA ILE A 36 12.38 -24.52 1.18
C ILE A 36 11.18 -24.40 0.25
N PHE A 37 11.20 -25.17 -0.84
CA PHE A 37 10.07 -25.27 -1.75
C PHE A 37 9.06 -26.29 -1.23
N TRP A 38 7.79 -25.89 -1.16
CA TRP A 38 6.72 -26.69 -0.58
C TRP A 38 5.44 -26.61 -1.42
N GLN A 39 4.51 -27.54 -1.20
CA GLN A 39 3.22 -27.60 -1.89
C GLN A 39 2.07 -27.77 -0.91
N LEU A 40 0.97 -27.04 -1.15
CA LEU A 40 -0.21 -27.02 -0.27
C LEU A 40 -0.92 -28.38 -0.18
N SER A 41 -0.84 -29.21 -1.23
CA SER A 41 -1.57 -30.48 -1.34
C SER A 41 -0.95 -31.67 -0.60
N GLU A 42 0.33 -31.60 -0.23
CA GLU A 42 1.10 -32.79 0.21
C GLU A 42 1.45 -32.80 1.71
N ASN A 43 0.95 -31.84 2.50
CA ASN A 43 1.19 -31.76 3.95
C ASN A 43 2.67 -31.51 4.34
N ASN A 44 3.30 -30.47 3.76
CA ASN A 44 4.71 -30.14 4.02
C ASN A 44 4.95 -28.79 4.71
N LEU A 45 3.93 -28.01 5.10
CA LEU A 45 4.20 -26.68 5.70
C LEU A 45 4.93 -26.80 7.05
N ILE A 46 4.50 -27.75 7.89
CA ILE A 46 5.04 -27.95 9.24
C ILE A 46 6.49 -28.40 9.16
N THR A 47 6.76 -29.45 8.36
CA THR A 47 8.11 -29.99 8.16
C THR A 47 9.04 -28.95 7.51
N ALA A 48 8.55 -28.20 6.52
CA ALA A 48 9.36 -27.15 5.90
C ALA A 48 9.68 -26.01 6.88
N ILE A 49 8.72 -25.57 7.70
CA ILE A 49 8.99 -24.56 8.73
C ILE A 49 9.98 -25.11 9.77
N ASP A 50 9.80 -26.34 10.25
CA ASP A 50 10.69 -27.01 11.22
C ASP A 50 12.13 -27.13 10.70
N GLN A 51 12.29 -27.49 9.43
CA GLN A 51 13.61 -27.54 8.78
C GLN A 51 14.23 -26.14 8.68
N SER A 52 13.49 -25.14 8.20
CA SER A 52 14.01 -23.78 8.07
C SER A 52 14.34 -23.15 9.44
N LEU A 53 13.56 -23.45 10.48
CA LEU A 53 13.84 -23.08 11.87
C LEU A 53 15.18 -23.67 12.34
N THR A 54 15.35 -24.99 12.16
CA THR A 54 16.57 -25.70 12.56
C THR A 54 17.79 -25.10 11.87
N GLU A 55 17.71 -24.85 10.57
CA GLU A 55 18.79 -24.23 9.81
C GLU A 55 19.08 -22.80 10.23
N ALA A 56 18.06 -21.99 10.50
CA ALA A 56 18.24 -20.63 11.01
C ALA A 56 18.95 -20.64 12.37
N LEU A 57 18.59 -21.59 13.24
CA LEU A 57 19.19 -21.75 14.57
C LEU A 57 20.66 -22.21 14.49
N THR A 58 20.99 -23.16 13.61
CA THR A 58 22.38 -23.62 13.45
C THR A 58 23.35 -22.56 12.92
N LYS A 59 22.83 -21.47 12.34
CA LYS A 59 23.63 -20.33 11.86
C LYS A 59 23.89 -19.29 12.95
N THR A 60 23.44 -19.53 14.19
CA THR A 60 23.61 -18.62 15.33
C THR A 60 24.17 -19.33 16.54
N ASP A 61 24.76 -18.55 17.46
CA ASP A 61 25.34 -19.04 18.71
C ASP A 61 24.37 -18.87 19.90
N ILE A 62 23.05 -18.88 19.66
CA ILE A 62 22.07 -18.73 20.75
C ILE A 62 21.90 -20.04 21.51
N ASP A 63 21.73 -19.94 22.82
CA ASP A 63 21.46 -21.11 23.64
C ASP A 63 20.06 -21.68 23.34
N PRO A 64 19.85 -23.01 23.42
CA PRO A 64 18.53 -23.61 23.23
C PRO A 64 17.45 -23.05 24.17
N GLU A 65 17.84 -22.55 25.34
CA GLU A 65 16.91 -21.91 26.29
C GLU A 65 16.43 -20.52 25.83
N GLN A 66 17.10 -19.92 24.84
CA GLN A 66 16.78 -18.63 24.25
C GLN A 66 16.01 -18.76 22.93
N GLU A 67 15.70 -19.98 22.50
CA GLU A 67 14.88 -20.22 21.30
C GLU A 67 13.49 -19.58 21.49
N PRO A 68 13.08 -18.66 20.62
CA PRO A 68 11.83 -17.96 20.82
C PRO A 68 10.63 -18.84 20.46
N GLU A 69 9.54 -18.72 21.22
CA GLU A 69 8.24 -19.23 20.79
C GLU A 69 7.48 -18.19 19.96
N ASP A 70 7.76 -16.90 20.17
CA ASP A 70 7.15 -15.77 19.50
C ASP A 70 7.45 -15.81 17.98
N SER A 71 6.41 -15.66 17.15
CA SER A 71 6.51 -15.78 15.69
C SER A 71 5.64 -14.77 14.96
N ALA A 72 6.16 -14.19 13.88
CA ALA A 72 5.49 -13.20 13.04
C ALA A 72 5.42 -13.73 11.60
N PHE A 73 4.27 -13.59 10.94
CA PHE A 73 4.01 -14.25 9.65
C PHE A 73 3.96 -13.26 8.49
N ILE A 74 4.73 -13.51 7.44
CA ILE A 74 4.60 -12.82 6.17
C ILE A 74 3.92 -13.75 5.18
N LEU A 75 2.81 -13.31 4.59
CA LEU A 75 1.91 -14.17 3.84
C LEU A 75 1.73 -13.71 2.39
N PRO A 76 1.37 -14.63 1.47
CA PRO A 76 0.99 -14.26 0.12
C PRO A 76 -0.23 -13.33 0.13
N PRO A 77 -0.28 -12.29 -0.73
CA PRO A 77 -1.41 -11.36 -0.76
C PRO A 77 -2.76 -12.05 -0.97
N TYR A 78 -2.79 -13.13 -1.76
CA TYR A 78 -4.00 -13.91 -2.04
C TYR A 78 -4.44 -14.83 -0.89
N TRP A 79 -3.66 -14.93 0.18
CA TRP A 79 -4.10 -15.61 1.41
C TRP A 79 -4.89 -14.68 2.33
N ILE A 80 -4.90 -13.38 2.05
CA ILE A 80 -5.67 -12.37 2.79
C ILE A 80 -6.97 -12.08 2.03
N GLY A 81 -8.09 -12.22 2.72
CA GLY A 81 -9.41 -11.89 2.22
C GLY A 81 -9.62 -10.39 2.08
N SER A 82 -10.69 -10.01 1.38
CA SER A 82 -11.08 -8.60 1.21
C SER A 82 -11.44 -7.89 2.52
N ASP A 83 -11.65 -8.64 3.61
CA ASP A 83 -11.87 -8.14 4.96
C ASP A 83 -10.57 -7.91 5.75
N GLY A 84 -9.41 -8.07 5.11
CA GLY A 84 -8.09 -7.93 5.73
C GLY A 84 -7.70 -9.09 6.64
N LYS A 85 -8.44 -10.20 6.61
CA LYS A 85 -8.16 -11.38 7.44
C LYS A 85 -7.62 -12.52 6.60
N ILE A 86 -6.82 -13.38 7.22
CA ILE A 86 -6.38 -14.63 6.57
C ILE A 86 -7.61 -15.48 6.23
N ILE A 87 -7.70 -15.92 4.98
CA ILE A 87 -8.76 -16.80 4.50
C ILE A 87 -8.77 -18.09 5.32
N SER A 88 -9.97 -18.56 5.66
CA SER A 88 -10.19 -19.67 6.62
C SER A 88 -9.37 -20.94 6.32
N SER A 89 -9.21 -21.31 5.05
CA SER A 89 -8.39 -22.47 4.63
C SER A 89 -6.93 -22.34 5.06
N HIS A 90 -6.32 -21.18 4.81
CA HIS A 90 -4.93 -20.87 5.16
C HIS A 90 -4.77 -20.60 6.65
N LEU A 91 -5.75 -19.96 7.28
CA LEU A 91 -5.74 -19.72 8.72
C LEU A 91 -5.71 -21.01 9.52
N LYS A 92 -6.48 -22.03 9.10
CA LYS A 92 -6.46 -23.34 9.75
C LYS A 92 -5.07 -23.98 9.65
N LEU A 93 -4.46 -23.93 8.46
CA LEU A 93 -3.13 -24.46 8.21
C LEU A 93 -2.07 -23.78 9.12
N ILE A 94 -2.10 -22.45 9.23
CA ILE A 94 -1.19 -21.69 10.09
C ILE A 94 -1.39 -22.04 11.56
N LYS A 95 -2.65 -22.13 12.02
CA LYS A 95 -2.98 -22.52 13.41
C LYS A 95 -2.51 -23.93 13.75
N ASP A 96 -2.73 -24.88 12.86
CA ASP A 96 -2.30 -26.26 13.02
C ASP A 96 -0.77 -26.34 13.09
N THR A 97 -0.07 -25.53 12.29
CA THR A 97 1.39 -25.42 12.31
C THR A 97 1.91 -24.82 13.61
N CYS A 98 1.34 -23.69 14.05
CA CYS A 98 1.70 -23.05 15.32
C CYS A 98 1.50 -24.02 16.50
N LYS A 99 0.42 -24.80 16.50
CA LYS A 99 0.15 -25.78 17.56
C LYS A 99 1.18 -26.91 17.58
N GLN A 100 1.60 -27.42 16.42
CA GLN A 100 2.53 -28.54 16.33
C GLN A 100 3.96 -28.11 16.65
N LEU A 101 4.38 -26.93 16.17
CA LEU A 101 5.72 -26.38 16.40
C LEU A 101 5.81 -25.51 17.67
N LYS A 102 4.74 -25.43 18.46
CA LYS A 102 4.63 -24.60 19.68
C LYS A 102 4.94 -23.11 19.47
N LEU A 103 4.70 -22.61 18.26
CA LEU A 103 4.87 -21.20 17.94
C LEU A 103 3.68 -20.36 18.45
N LYS A 104 3.99 -19.17 18.95
CA LYS A 104 3.04 -18.15 19.41
C LYS A 104 2.97 -17.04 18.36
N PRO A 105 1.90 -16.99 17.54
CA PRO A 105 1.78 -15.94 16.53
C PRO A 105 1.56 -14.58 17.18
N MET A 106 2.40 -13.61 16.81
CA MET A 106 2.32 -12.22 17.26
C MET A 106 1.52 -11.33 16.30
N GLY A 107 1.55 -11.66 15.00
CA GLY A 107 0.91 -10.87 13.94
C GLY A 107 1.18 -11.45 12.55
N PHE A 108 0.54 -10.86 11.54
CA PHE A 108 0.81 -11.17 10.14
C PHE A 108 0.69 -9.93 9.25
N ILE A 109 1.36 -9.96 8.09
CA ILE A 109 1.23 -8.94 7.03
C ILE A 109 1.41 -9.60 5.66
N ALA A 110 0.80 -9.05 4.60
CA ALA A 110 1.10 -9.50 3.24
C ALA A 110 2.47 -9.01 2.75
N HIS A 111 3.09 -9.76 1.82
CA HIS A 111 4.36 -9.37 1.20
C HIS A 111 4.32 -7.95 0.60
N ASP A 112 3.26 -7.64 -0.14
CA ASP A 112 3.15 -6.36 -0.83
C ASP A 112 2.79 -5.21 0.11
N GLU A 113 1.94 -5.45 1.10
CA GLU A 113 1.61 -4.48 2.14
C GLU A 113 2.86 -4.04 2.91
N ALA A 114 3.74 -4.98 3.28
CA ALA A 114 4.99 -4.65 3.95
C ALA A 114 5.90 -3.76 3.09
N ILE A 115 6.03 -4.07 1.79
CA ILE A 115 6.87 -3.27 0.87
C ILE A 115 6.26 -1.89 0.63
N VAL A 116 4.93 -1.80 0.51
CA VAL A 116 4.21 -0.53 0.34
C VAL A 116 4.37 0.36 1.57
N GLU A 117 4.23 -0.21 2.76
CA GLU A 117 4.39 0.52 4.01
C GLU A 117 5.81 1.05 4.17
N GLU A 118 6.82 0.22 3.95
CA GLU A 118 8.22 0.68 3.98
C GLU A 118 8.49 1.80 2.98
N ALA A 119 7.96 1.67 1.75
CA ALA A 119 8.16 2.68 0.73
C ALA A 119 7.52 4.03 1.12
N ASN A 120 6.35 4.00 1.75
CA ASN A 120 5.69 5.20 2.27
C ASN A 120 6.46 5.83 3.44
N LEU A 121 6.98 5.00 4.36
CA LEU A 121 7.77 5.46 5.51
C LEU A 121 9.08 6.11 5.07
N ARG A 122 9.81 5.47 4.15
CA ARG A 122 11.13 5.95 3.69
C ARG A 122 11.05 7.30 2.97
N GLU A 123 10.03 7.49 2.15
CA GLU A 123 9.89 8.69 1.30
C GLU A 123 9.11 9.81 2.02
N GLY A 124 8.48 9.52 3.16
CA GLY A 124 7.65 10.48 3.92
C GLY A 124 6.38 10.93 3.20
N LEU A 125 6.12 10.41 1.99
CA LEU A 125 4.99 10.75 1.14
C LEU A 125 4.41 9.47 0.50
N PRO A 126 3.07 9.39 0.29
CA PRO A 126 2.46 8.22 -0.34
C PRO A 126 2.94 8.04 -1.79
N VAL A 127 3.71 6.98 -2.04
CA VAL A 127 4.32 6.72 -3.35
C VAL A 127 3.41 5.92 -4.28
N SER A 128 3.60 6.12 -5.59
CA SER A 128 2.95 5.34 -6.64
C SER A 128 3.99 4.51 -7.39
N PHE A 129 3.77 3.21 -7.49
CA PHE A 129 4.67 2.28 -8.18
C PHE A 129 3.92 0.99 -8.56
N ILE A 130 4.53 0.17 -9.38
CA ILE A 130 4.09 -1.20 -9.65
C ILE A 130 5.03 -2.14 -8.90
N LEU A 131 4.48 -3.10 -8.18
CA LEU A 131 5.25 -4.14 -7.50
C LEU A 131 5.01 -5.46 -8.22
N VAL A 132 6.09 -6.16 -8.57
CA VAL A 132 6.03 -7.48 -9.20
C VAL A 132 6.74 -8.47 -8.29
N HIS A 133 5.96 -9.36 -7.69
CA HIS A 133 6.48 -10.55 -7.03
C HIS A 133 6.62 -11.67 -8.06
N LEU A 134 7.80 -12.27 -8.14
CA LEU A 134 8.05 -13.38 -9.05
C LEU A 134 8.41 -14.65 -8.28
N ASP A 135 7.66 -15.72 -8.54
CA ASP A 135 7.94 -17.07 -8.11
C ASP A 135 8.23 -17.99 -9.30
N SER A 136 8.50 -19.27 -9.04
CA SER A 136 8.99 -20.18 -10.10
C SER A 136 7.98 -20.41 -11.23
N HIS A 137 6.67 -20.33 -10.94
CA HIS A 137 5.58 -20.58 -11.90
C HIS A 137 4.45 -19.55 -11.84
N GLU A 138 4.64 -18.49 -11.06
CA GLU A 138 3.63 -17.47 -10.89
C GLU A 138 4.24 -16.10 -10.65
N MET A 139 3.47 -15.09 -11.02
CA MET A 139 3.81 -13.69 -10.83
C MET A 139 2.58 -12.98 -10.29
N ILE A 140 2.80 -12.13 -9.29
CA ILE A 140 1.77 -11.26 -8.73
C ILE A 140 2.19 -9.83 -9.01
N LEU A 141 1.38 -9.13 -9.79
CA LEU A 141 1.53 -7.72 -10.05
C LEU A 141 0.58 -6.93 -9.15
N THR A 142 1.11 -5.98 -8.40
CA THR A 142 0.35 -5.10 -7.52
C THR A 142 0.51 -3.66 -7.97
N LEU A 143 -0.60 -3.01 -8.30
CA LEU A 143 -0.63 -1.59 -8.62
C LEU A 143 -0.77 -0.78 -7.33
N VAL A 144 0.21 0.08 -7.05
CA VAL A 144 0.22 0.97 -5.89
C VAL A 144 0.06 2.41 -6.38
N TYR A 145 -0.94 3.11 -5.85
CA TYR A 145 -1.20 4.50 -6.21
C TYR A 145 -1.49 5.32 -4.97
N LEU A 146 -0.69 6.37 -4.76
CA LEU A 146 -0.73 7.24 -3.58
C LEU A 146 -0.67 6.42 -2.28
N GLY A 147 0.34 5.55 -2.19
CA GLY A 147 0.64 4.72 -1.02
C GLY A 147 -0.38 3.63 -0.71
N LYS A 148 -1.35 3.39 -1.61
CA LYS A 148 -2.40 2.38 -1.43
C LYS A 148 -2.39 1.38 -2.56
N ILE A 149 -2.57 0.11 -2.22
CA ILE A 149 -2.81 -0.96 -3.18
C ILE A 149 -4.17 -0.73 -3.84
N LYS A 150 -4.18 -0.63 -5.17
CA LYS A 150 -5.38 -0.45 -5.98
C LYS A 150 -5.89 -1.75 -6.53
N GLU A 151 -4.97 -2.58 -7.03
CA GLU A 151 -5.32 -3.81 -7.71
C GLU A 151 -4.16 -4.80 -7.66
N ARG A 152 -4.51 -6.09 -7.70
CA ARG A 152 -3.59 -7.22 -7.73
C ARG A 152 -3.98 -8.15 -8.87
N ILE A 153 -3.04 -8.46 -9.75
CA ILE A 153 -3.21 -9.42 -10.86
C ILE A 153 -2.24 -10.58 -10.67
N LYS A 154 -2.78 -11.79 -10.59
CA LYS A 154 -2.00 -13.04 -10.54
C LYS A 154 -1.92 -13.65 -11.93
N LYS A 155 -0.71 -13.96 -12.37
CA LYS A 155 -0.41 -14.69 -13.60
C LYS A 155 0.31 -15.98 -13.27
N THR A 156 -0.04 -17.07 -13.94
CA THR A 156 0.71 -18.33 -13.87
C THR A 156 1.37 -18.59 -15.21
N PHE A 157 2.51 -19.29 -15.19
CA PHE A 157 3.27 -19.61 -16.38
C PHE A 157 4.00 -20.94 -16.21
N SER A 158 4.09 -21.73 -17.29
CA SER A 158 4.72 -23.06 -17.28
C SER A 158 6.17 -23.06 -17.77
N ASN A 159 6.57 -22.03 -18.51
CA ASN A 159 7.91 -21.89 -19.09
C ASN A 159 8.73 -20.87 -18.30
N GLU A 160 9.90 -20.49 -18.81
CA GLU A 160 10.64 -19.36 -18.25
C GLU A 160 9.81 -18.07 -18.29
N PHE A 161 9.94 -17.26 -17.26
CA PHE A 161 9.25 -15.97 -17.16
C PHE A 161 9.69 -15.03 -18.30
N SER A 162 8.75 -14.23 -18.81
CA SER A 162 8.98 -13.24 -19.86
C SER A 162 8.33 -11.90 -19.50
N PRO A 163 8.95 -10.74 -19.82
CA PRO A 163 8.34 -9.43 -19.56
C PRO A 163 6.98 -9.22 -20.24
N VAL A 164 6.68 -9.99 -21.29
CA VAL A 164 5.33 -10.03 -21.92
C VAL A 164 4.25 -10.34 -20.89
N LEU A 165 4.54 -11.13 -19.85
CA LEU A 165 3.59 -11.43 -18.78
C LEU A 165 3.27 -10.19 -17.95
N ILE A 166 4.26 -9.36 -17.64
CA ILE A 166 4.04 -8.08 -16.94
C ILE A 166 3.17 -7.19 -17.81
N GLU A 167 3.50 -7.02 -19.09
CA GLU A 167 2.67 -6.25 -20.01
C GLU A 167 1.22 -6.77 -20.04
N SER A 168 1.02 -8.09 -20.18
CA SER A 168 -0.31 -8.68 -20.20
C SER A 168 -1.11 -8.40 -18.93
N ALA A 169 -0.44 -8.41 -17.76
CA ALA A 169 -1.06 -8.07 -16.49
C ALA A 169 -1.37 -6.57 -16.39
N LEU A 170 -0.51 -5.70 -16.91
CA LEU A 170 -0.75 -4.26 -16.93
C LEU A 170 -1.94 -3.88 -17.81
N LEU A 171 -2.13 -4.55 -18.94
CA LEU A 171 -3.30 -4.35 -19.81
C LEU A 171 -4.62 -4.79 -19.14
N GLU A 172 -4.57 -5.73 -18.19
CA GLU A 172 -5.75 -6.21 -17.46
C GLU A 172 -6.24 -5.24 -16.40
N LEU A 173 -5.36 -4.39 -15.86
CA LEU A 173 -5.70 -3.39 -14.84
C LEU A 173 -6.72 -2.35 -15.34
N LYS A 174 -6.90 -2.21 -16.67
CA LYS A 174 -7.84 -1.25 -17.31
C LYS A 174 -7.81 0.13 -16.65
N VAL A 175 -6.62 0.65 -16.37
CA VAL A 175 -6.45 1.89 -15.64
C VAL A 175 -6.79 3.07 -16.56
N ASP A 176 -7.72 3.93 -16.14
CA ASP A 176 -8.08 5.15 -16.88
C ASP A 176 -6.98 6.23 -16.82
N ASN A 177 -6.01 6.05 -15.92
CA ASN A 177 -4.89 6.95 -15.65
C ASN A 177 -3.55 6.36 -16.14
N THR A 178 -2.56 7.24 -16.26
CA THR A 178 -1.18 6.85 -16.59
C THR A 178 -0.57 5.95 -15.52
N LEU A 179 0.06 4.85 -15.94
CA LEU A 179 0.72 3.93 -15.02
C LEU A 179 1.96 4.58 -14.35
N PRO A 180 2.23 4.26 -13.07
CA PRO A 180 3.42 4.73 -12.39
C PRO A 180 4.70 4.25 -13.10
N PRO A 181 5.71 5.12 -13.32
CA PRO A 181 6.89 4.76 -14.09
C PRO A 181 7.97 4.06 -13.26
N LEU A 182 7.63 3.50 -12.09
CA LEU A 182 8.55 2.78 -11.22
C LEU A 182 8.03 1.36 -11.00
N ILE A 183 8.85 0.37 -11.30
CA ILE A 183 8.56 -1.05 -11.07
C ILE A 183 9.57 -1.61 -10.06
N TYR A 184 9.08 -2.06 -8.91
CA TYR A 184 9.85 -2.88 -7.98
C TYR A 184 9.69 -4.36 -8.31
N LEU A 185 10.79 -5.09 -8.35
CA LEU A 185 10.84 -6.53 -8.57
C LEU A 185 11.38 -7.22 -7.31
N PHE A 186 10.71 -8.26 -6.83
CA PHE A 186 11.21 -9.08 -5.71
C PHE A 186 10.79 -10.56 -5.87
N GLY A 187 11.40 -11.44 -5.07
CA GLY A 187 11.25 -12.89 -5.20
C GLY A 187 12.38 -13.52 -6.01
N GLN A 188 12.07 -14.51 -6.84
CA GLN A 188 13.01 -15.26 -7.68
C GLN A 188 13.43 -14.46 -8.92
N VAL A 189 14.11 -13.33 -8.72
CA VAL A 189 14.51 -12.39 -9.77
C VAL A 189 16.03 -12.41 -9.95
N SER A 190 16.50 -12.81 -11.14
CA SER A 190 17.92 -12.75 -11.51
C SER A 190 18.30 -11.42 -12.16
N ASP A 191 19.57 -11.03 -12.14
CA ASP A 191 20.00 -9.76 -12.76
C ASP A 191 19.87 -9.79 -14.29
N ALA A 192 20.02 -10.98 -14.89
CA ALA A 192 19.72 -11.20 -16.30
C ALA A 192 18.25 -10.88 -16.61
N LEU A 193 17.33 -11.31 -15.73
CA LEU A 193 15.92 -11.00 -15.88
C LEU A 193 15.63 -9.51 -15.69
N VAL A 194 16.25 -8.85 -14.71
CA VAL A 194 16.13 -7.39 -14.54
C VAL A 194 16.54 -6.66 -15.83
N ASN A 195 17.66 -7.06 -16.43
CA ASN A 195 18.13 -6.48 -17.69
C ASN A 195 17.18 -6.76 -18.85
N ASN A 196 16.57 -7.95 -18.90
CA ASN A 196 15.57 -8.29 -19.91
C ASN A 196 14.33 -7.38 -19.77
N ILE A 197 13.82 -7.17 -18.55
CA ILE A 197 12.69 -6.29 -18.25
C ILE A 197 13.04 -4.83 -18.61
N LYS A 198 14.23 -4.33 -18.28
CA LYS A 198 14.66 -2.96 -18.63
C LYS A 198 14.69 -2.70 -20.14
N ASN A 199 15.12 -3.69 -20.91
CA ASN A 199 15.26 -3.57 -22.37
C ASN A 199 13.96 -3.90 -23.13
N TYR A 200 12.89 -4.26 -22.42
CA TYR A 200 11.61 -4.56 -23.04
C TYR A 200 10.96 -3.29 -23.65
N PRO A 201 10.32 -3.36 -24.84
CA PRO A 201 9.76 -2.21 -25.52
C PRO A 201 8.44 -1.74 -24.88
N TRP A 202 8.54 -1.08 -23.72
CA TRP A 202 7.40 -0.59 -22.92
C TRP A 202 6.58 0.53 -23.58
N VAL A 203 7.17 1.28 -24.53
CA VAL A 203 6.59 2.48 -25.15
C VAL A 203 6.55 2.39 -26.68
N GLY A 204 5.70 3.18 -27.33
CA GLY A 204 5.70 3.33 -28.80
C GLY A 204 5.03 2.20 -29.58
N ARG A 205 4.27 1.32 -28.92
CA ARG A 205 3.46 0.27 -29.58
C ARG A 205 2.00 0.70 -29.65
N LYS A 206 1.49 0.90 -30.87
CA LYS A 206 0.18 1.52 -31.16
C LYS A 206 -1.03 0.88 -30.47
N ASP A 207 -0.96 -0.41 -30.14
CA ASP A 207 -2.08 -1.16 -29.57
C ASP A 207 -1.87 -1.53 -28.08
N VAL A 208 -0.72 -1.16 -27.50
CA VAL A 208 -0.26 -1.69 -26.20
C VAL A 208 0.56 -0.67 -25.39
N GLU A 209 0.44 0.63 -25.71
CA GLU A 209 1.20 1.66 -25.03
C GLU A 209 0.79 1.73 -23.55
N THR A 210 1.64 1.13 -22.72
CA THR A 210 1.38 0.89 -21.30
C THR A 210 1.94 2.03 -20.46
N PHE A 211 3.07 2.61 -20.88
CA PHE A 211 3.72 3.71 -20.19
C PHE A 211 3.92 4.92 -21.11
N LEU A 212 3.96 6.12 -20.52
CA LEU A 212 4.33 7.35 -21.24
C LEU A 212 5.84 7.46 -21.53
N HIS A 213 6.65 6.83 -20.69
CA HIS A 213 8.11 6.75 -20.82
C HIS A 213 8.59 5.40 -20.30
N PHE A 214 9.85 5.05 -20.57
CA PHE A 214 10.41 3.80 -20.05
C PHE A 214 10.36 3.80 -18.51
N PRO A 215 9.82 2.74 -17.89
CA PRO A 215 9.78 2.64 -16.44
C PRO A 215 11.19 2.39 -15.86
N ASP A 216 11.46 2.97 -14.69
CA ASP A 216 12.60 2.61 -13.86
C ASP A 216 12.34 1.26 -13.18
N ILE A 217 13.35 0.38 -13.22
CA ILE A 217 13.24 -0.99 -12.70
C ILE A 217 14.20 -1.17 -11.53
N LYS A 218 13.64 -1.36 -10.34
CA LYS A 218 14.38 -1.56 -9.08
C LYS A 218 14.19 -2.99 -8.58
N LYS A 219 15.28 -3.68 -8.28
CA LYS A 219 15.26 -5.02 -7.68
C LYS A 219 15.39 -4.89 -6.15
N LEU A 220 14.52 -5.57 -5.41
CA LEU A 220 14.67 -5.80 -3.98
C LEU A 220 15.29 -7.18 -3.78
N ASN A 221 16.52 -7.20 -3.26
CA ASN A 221 17.21 -8.45 -2.98
C ASN A 221 16.58 -9.15 -1.78
N PHE A 222 16.79 -10.47 -1.68
CA PHE A 222 16.24 -11.30 -0.63
C PHE A 222 16.50 -10.74 0.78
N ASP A 223 17.74 -10.38 1.10
CA ASP A 223 18.10 -9.82 2.42
C ASP A 223 17.41 -8.48 2.71
N GLN A 224 17.23 -7.64 1.68
CA GLN A 224 16.52 -6.37 1.82
C GLN A 224 15.05 -6.64 2.13
N THR A 225 14.42 -7.55 1.39
CA THR A 225 13.02 -7.95 1.58
C THR A 225 12.79 -8.51 2.99
N VAL A 226 13.66 -9.39 3.49
CA VAL A 226 13.55 -9.95 4.85
C VAL A 226 13.69 -8.84 5.92
N LYS A 227 14.60 -7.88 5.74
CA LYS A 227 14.73 -6.73 6.64
C LYS A 227 13.50 -5.83 6.64
N ILE A 228 12.92 -5.57 5.47
CA ILE A 228 11.66 -4.82 5.33
C ILE A 228 10.56 -5.52 6.10
N PHE A 229 10.40 -6.83 5.89
CA PHE A 229 9.40 -7.63 6.57
C PHE A 229 9.55 -7.61 8.09
N ALA A 230 10.76 -7.81 8.59
CA ALA A 230 11.05 -7.73 10.02
C ALA A 230 10.69 -6.34 10.58
N LYS A 231 11.06 -5.27 9.87
CA LYS A 231 10.82 -3.88 10.29
C LYS A 231 9.33 -3.55 10.38
N ILE A 232 8.60 -3.84 9.32
CA ILE A 232 7.18 -3.46 9.25
C ILE A 232 6.32 -4.31 10.19
N ILE A 233 6.56 -5.62 10.28
CA ILE A 233 5.74 -6.44 11.19
C ILE A 233 5.99 -6.09 12.65
N THR A 234 7.22 -5.70 13.02
CA THR A 234 7.54 -5.31 14.39
C THR A 234 6.99 -3.93 14.75
N SER A 235 6.95 -2.97 13.81
CA SER A 235 6.31 -1.67 14.05
C SER A 235 4.79 -1.81 14.26
N GLN A 236 4.13 -2.72 13.55
CA GLN A 236 2.69 -2.97 13.72
C GLN A 236 2.35 -3.69 15.03
N VAL A 237 3.21 -4.62 15.46
CA VAL A 237 2.97 -5.45 16.64
C VAL A 237 3.45 -4.79 17.93
N ASN A 238 4.46 -3.93 17.86
CA ASN A 238 5.01 -3.22 19.01
C ASN A 238 5.32 -1.74 18.67
N PRO A 239 4.31 -0.86 18.71
CA PRO A 239 4.45 0.55 18.30
C PRO A 239 5.39 1.37 19.19
N GLU A 240 5.79 0.87 20.38
CA GLU A 240 6.73 1.57 21.27
C GLU A 240 8.17 1.64 20.73
N ILE A 241 8.50 0.93 19.64
CA ILE A 241 9.85 0.91 19.03
C ILE A 241 10.11 2.12 18.10
N GLU A 242 9.06 2.88 17.74
CA GLU A 242 9.17 4.01 16.80
C GLU A 242 10.01 5.19 17.35
N GLU A 243 10.24 5.26 18.68
CA GLU A 243 11.00 6.34 19.32
C GLU A 243 12.52 6.06 19.48
N ALA A 244 13.01 4.89 19.05
CA ALA A 244 14.41 4.51 19.21
C ALA A 244 15.11 4.25 17.87
N GLN A 245 15.13 5.25 16.99
CA GLN A 245 16.22 5.35 16.02
C GLN A 245 17.30 6.26 16.61
N PRO A 246 18.58 5.84 16.60
CA PRO A 246 19.65 6.76 16.90
C PRO A 246 19.71 7.78 15.78
N ASP A 247 19.68 9.06 16.14
CA ASP A 247 20.19 10.13 15.29
C ASP A 247 21.51 9.64 14.70
N LEU A 248 21.56 9.60 13.36
CA LEU A 248 22.82 9.44 12.65
C LEU A 248 23.75 10.53 13.19
N GLU A 249 24.87 10.11 13.79
CA GLU A 249 25.98 10.98 14.11
C GLU A 249 26.33 11.75 12.83
N VAL A 250 25.85 13.00 12.76
CA VAL A 250 26.37 13.99 11.84
C VAL A 250 27.82 14.16 12.26
N GLN A 251 28.73 13.59 11.47
CA GLN A 251 30.13 13.97 11.53
C GLN A 251 30.19 15.49 11.49
N ASP A 252 30.75 16.09 12.54
CA ASP A 252 31.09 17.50 12.62
C ASP A 252 31.82 17.89 11.33
N LEU A 253 31.11 18.56 10.42
CA LEU A 253 31.73 19.32 9.37
C LEU A 253 32.25 20.59 10.04
N GLU A 254 33.57 20.69 10.18
CA GLU A 254 34.22 21.94 10.57
C GLU A 254 33.72 23.07 9.65
N GLU A 255 33.10 24.07 10.27
CA GLU A 255 32.65 25.30 9.62
C GLU A 255 33.90 26.07 9.15
N VAL A 256 34.26 25.90 7.88
CA VAL A 256 35.36 26.66 7.27
C VAL A 256 34.92 28.12 7.17
N ASN A 257 35.55 28.96 7.98
CA ASN A 257 35.36 30.40 7.99
C ASN A 257 35.59 30.99 6.56
N SER A 258 34.60 31.72 6.09
CA SER A 258 34.59 32.47 4.84
C SER A 258 35.77 33.44 4.65
N ASP A 259 36.48 33.80 5.72
CA ASP A 259 37.60 34.73 5.71
C ASP A 259 38.88 34.16 5.07
N GLU A 260 38.98 32.85 4.84
CA GLU A 260 40.13 32.21 4.16
C GLU A 260 39.98 32.13 2.63
N LEU A 261 38.79 32.49 2.11
CA LEU A 261 38.48 32.47 0.68
C LEU A 261 38.66 33.85 0.01
N GLY A 262 39.77 34.54 0.27
CA GLY A 262 40.38 35.51 -0.68
C GLY A 262 39.50 36.54 -1.41
N PHE A 263 38.35 36.97 -0.88
CA PHE A 263 37.54 38.03 -1.49
C PHE A 263 37.97 39.38 -0.90
N ALA A 264 38.87 40.06 -1.63
CA ALA A 264 39.28 41.42 -1.32
C ALA A 264 38.08 42.38 -1.44
N SER A 265 37.69 42.97 -0.31
CA SER A 265 36.78 44.08 -0.23
C SER A 265 37.52 45.39 -0.57
N GLU A 266 37.19 45.96 -1.73
CA GLU A 266 37.58 47.33 -2.05
C GLU A 266 36.68 48.28 -1.25
N SER A 267 37.25 48.86 -0.20
CA SER A 267 36.64 49.84 0.69
C SER A 267 36.40 51.17 -0.03
N LEU A 268 35.15 51.61 -0.12
CA LEU A 268 34.80 53.02 -0.20
C LEU A 268 33.99 53.38 1.04
N ASP A 269 34.69 53.95 2.02
CA ASP A 269 34.12 54.65 3.16
C ASP A 269 33.39 55.91 2.70
N GLN A 270 32.12 56.05 3.07
CA GLN A 270 31.46 57.35 3.25
C GLN A 270 30.35 57.28 4.31
N SER A 271 30.78 57.49 5.55
CA SER A 271 30.19 58.30 6.63
C SER A 271 28.67 58.63 6.67
N SER A 272 28.07 58.26 7.82
CA SER A 272 26.98 58.93 8.60
C SER A 272 25.50 58.51 8.33
N PRO A 273 24.56 58.76 9.27
CA PRO A 273 24.43 58.22 10.62
C PRO A 273 23.10 57.43 10.82
N THR A 274 23.07 56.53 11.79
CA THR A 274 21.93 55.68 12.17
C THR A 274 20.72 56.49 12.68
N PRO A 275 19.52 56.36 12.08
CA PRO A 275 18.26 56.72 12.72
C PRO A 275 17.72 55.55 13.57
N PRO A 276 17.06 55.79 14.71
CA PRO A 276 16.56 54.74 15.58
C PRO A 276 15.39 53.96 14.96
N LEU A 277 15.38 52.66 15.24
CA LEU A 277 14.33 51.70 14.89
C LEU A 277 12.97 52.15 15.49
N PRO A 278 11.89 52.30 14.71
CA PRO A 278 10.55 52.41 15.26
C PRO A 278 10.03 51.02 15.67
N THR A 279 9.66 50.91 16.95
CA THR A 279 8.92 49.78 17.54
C THR A 279 7.59 49.58 16.80
N PRO A 280 7.27 48.37 16.32
CA PRO A 280 5.93 48.11 15.78
C PRO A 280 4.90 48.07 16.90
N VAL A 281 4.00 49.04 16.88
CA VAL A 281 2.75 49.06 17.67
C VAL A 281 1.84 47.98 17.12
N VAL A 282 1.54 46.96 17.93
CA VAL A 282 0.54 45.93 17.62
C VAL A 282 -0.85 46.55 17.80
N PRO A 283 -1.71 46.63 16.79
CA PRO A 283 -3.11 46.95 17.00
C PRO A 283 -3.81 45.71 17.58
N VAL A 284 -4.27 45.85 18.83
CA VAL A 284 -5.21 44.92 19.47
C VAL A 284 -6.53 45.00 18.71
N MET A 285 -6.86 43.95 17.94
CA MET A 285 -8.21 43.79 17.42
C MET A 285 -9.08 43.10 18.48
N THR A 286 -9.91 43.90 19.12
CA THR A 286 -11.05 43.49 19.94
C THR A 286 -12.06 42.76 19.04
N PHE A 287 -12.32 41.48 19.33
CA PHE A 287 -13.43 40.75 18.71
C PHE A 287 -14.73 41.18 19.39
N GLU A 288 -15.57 41.92 18.66
CA GLU A 288 -16.98 42.08 19.05
C GLU A 288 -17.71 40.74 18.85
N GLN A 289 -18.26 40.21 19.94
CA GLN A 289 -19.18 39.07 19.94
C GLN A 289 -20.45 39.43 19.17
N TYR A 290 -20.56 38.96 17.94
CA TYR A 290 -21.82 38.96 17.22
C TYR A 290 -22.64 37.72 17.60
N ASN A 291 -23.45 37.86 18.64
CA ASN A 291 -24.51 36.92 18.98
C ASN A 291 -25.59 36.99 17.90
N LYS A 292 -25.61 36.00 17.00
CA LYS A 292 -26.77 35.73 16.15
C LYS A 292 -27.65 34.71 16.85
N GLU A 293 -28.83 35.17 17.27
CA GLU A 293 -29.91 34.33 17.79
C GLU A 293 -30.21 33.19 16.81
N VAL A 294 -30.12 31.97 17.32
CA VAL A 294 -30.58 30.77 16.63
C VAL A 294 -32.10 30.77 16.69
N THR A 295 -32.73 31.34 15.66
CA THR A 295 -34.15 31.13 15.42
C THR A 295 -34.38 29.64 15.14
N GLN A 296 -35.08 28.98 16.05
CA GLN A 296 -35.59 27.62 15.87
C GLN A 296 -36.56 27.60 14.69
N THR A 297 -36.07 27.28 13.50
CA THR A 297 -36.93 26.85 12.39
C THR A 297 -37.42 25.45 12.69
N SER A 298 -38.67 25.38 13.13
CA SER A 298 -39.50 24.18 13.22
C SER A 298 -39.46 23.40 11.89
N PHE A 299 -38.99 22.16 11.94
CA PHE A 299 -39.26 21.19 10.88
C PHE A 299 -40.77 20.92 10.83
N PRO A 300 -41.42 20.92 9.65
CA PRO A 300 -42.80 20.49 9.53
C PRO A 300 -42.89 19.01 9.92
N GLU A 301 -43.78 18.69 10.85
CA GLU A 301 -44.14 17.33 11.23
C GLU A 301 -44.57 16.54 9.98
N THR A 302 -43.77 15.55 9.61
CA THR A 302 -44.17 14.55 8.63
C THR A 302 -45.38 13.80 9.20
N PRO A 303 -46.55 13.78 8.52
CA PRO A 303 -47.72 13.10 9.03
C PRO A 303 -47.43 11.61 9.21
N SER A 304 -47.67 11.15 10.44
CA SER A 304 -47.57 9.76 10.84
C SER A 304 -48.43 8.88 9.92
N LYS A 305 -47.76 8.04 9.11
CA LYS A 305 -48.44 7.02 8.32
C LYS A 305 -49.13 6.04 9.28
N PRO A 306 -50.43 5.76 9.09
CA PRO A 306 -51.16 4.85 9.96
C PRO A 306 -50.58 3.44 9.83
N LYS A 307 -50.31 2.81 10.98
CA LYS A 307 -49.95 1.39 11.10
C LYS A 307 -51.12 0.54 10.60
N SER A 308 -51.15 0.30 9.29
CA SER A 308 -52.03 -0.67 8.65
C SER A 308 -51.63 -2.08 9.12
N LYS A 309 -52.41 -2.63 10.04
CA LYS A 309 -52.38 -4.07 10.34
C LYS A 309 -53.07 -4.78 9.17
N LEU A 310 -52.31 -5.16 8.15
CA LEU A 310 -52.79 -6.08 7.12
C LEU A 310 -53.02 -7.47 7.75
N SER A 311 -54.26 -7.74 8.16
CA SER A 311 -54.69 -9.09 8.51
C SER A 311 -55.05 -9.86 7.24
N PHE A 312 -54.09 -10.57 6.66
CA PHE A 312 -54.36 -11.55 5.60
C PHE A 312 -55.04 -12.78 6.21
N LYS A 313 -56.34 -12.94 5.94
CA LYS A 313 -57.05 -14.21 6.18
C LYS A 313 -56.89 -15.09 4.95
N PHE A 314 -55.99 -16.06 5.01
CA PHE A 314 -55.86 -17.07 3.97
C PHE A 314 -57.05 -18.04 4.01
N PRO A 315 -57.74 -18.31 2.88
CA PRO A 315 -58.74 -19.36 2.81
C PRO A 315 -58.06 -20.73 2.96
N LYS A 316 -58.67 -21.63 3.74
CA LYS A 316 -58.20 -23.03 3.88
C LYS A 316 -58.35 -23.74 2.53
N LEU A 317 -57.27 -23.82 1.77
CA LEU A 317 -57.18 -24.70 0.61
C LEU A 317 -57.07 -26.15 1.08
N SER A 318 -58.08 -26.95 0.71
CA SER A 318 -58.07 -28.41 0.87
C SER A 318 -56.94 -29.01 0.03
N LYS A 319 -56.14 -29.91 0.62
CA LYS A 319 -54.98 -30.54 -0.03
C LYS A 319 -55.46 -31.52 -1.11
N PRO A 320 -55.17 -31.29 -2.41
CA PRO A 320 -55.40 -32.32 -3.41
C PRO A 320 -54.39 -33.47 -3.22
N LYS A 321 -54.86 -34.72 -3.35
CA LYS A 321 -54.00 -35.90 -3.30
C LYS A 321 -53.15 -35.93 -4.59
N LEU A 322 -51.91 -35.47 -4.50
CA LEU A 322 -50.97 -35.46 -5.61
C LEU A 322 -50.20 -36.80 -5.70
N PRO A 323 -50.01 -37.35 -6.91
CA PRO A 323 -49.17 -38.53 -7.12
C PRO A 323 -47.71 -38.20 -6.81
N LYS A 324 -47.00 -39.11 -6.13
CA LYS A 324 -45.63 -38.90 -5.61
C LYS A 324 -44.59 -38.54 -6.69
N PHE A 325 -44.89 -38.78 -7.97
CA PHE A 325 -44.01 -38.46 -9.10
C PHE A 325 -44.12 -37.00 -9.57
N GLY A 326 -45.22 -36.29 -9.27
CA GLY A 326 -45.44 -34.90 -9.71
C GLY A 326 -44.92 -33.82 -8.77
N VAL A 327 -44.55 -34.17 -7.53
CA VAL A 327 -44.14 -33.19 -6.50
C VAL A 327 -42.77 -32.58 -6.81
N LEU A 328 -41.84 -33.37 -7.35
CA LEU A 328 -40.50 -32.88 -7.71
C LEU A 328 -40.54 -31.94 -8.92
N LEU A 329 -41.41 -32.23 -9.89
CA LEU A 329 -41.61 -31.38 -11.07
C LEU A 329 -42.35 -30.08 -10.71
N LEU A 330 -43.33 -30.14 -9.81
CA LEU A 330 -43.99 -28.94 -9.27
C LEU A 330 -43.04 -28.08 -8.42
N ALA A 331 -42.15 -28.69 -7.64
CA ALA A 331 -41.14 -27.96 -6.87
C ALA A 331 -40.13 -27.24 -7.79
N LEU A 332 -39.71 -27.89 -8.87
CA LEU A 332 -38.79 -27.29 -9.84
C LEU A 332 -39.47 -26.17 -10.64
N LEU A 333 -40.75 -26.33 -11.01
CA LEU A 333 -41.54 -25.30 -11.68
C LEU A 333 -41.82 -24.09 -10.77
N ALA A 334 -41.98 -24.31 -9.46
CA ALA A 334 -42.16 -23.24 -8.48
C ALA A 334 -40.87 -22.44 -8.20
N LEU A 335 -39.69 -23.00 -8.48
CA LEU A 335 -38.40 -22.35 -8.28
C LEU A 335 -38.06 -21.34 -9.40
N ILE A 336 -38.57 -21.53 -10.60
CA ILE A 336 -38.31 -20.70 -11.79
C ILE A 336 -38.67 -19.21 -11.57
N PRO A 337 -39.87 -18.84 -11.09
CA PRO A 337 -40.19 -17.43 -10.86
C PRO A 337 -39.31 -16.81 -9.76
N LEU A 338 -38.87 -17.59 -8.77
CA LEU A 338 -37.98 -17.12 -7.70
C LEU A 338 -36.59 -16.76 -8.26
N LEU A 339 -36.06 -17.61 -9.15
CA LEU A 339 -34.76 -17.40 -9.80
C LEU A 339 -34.75 -16.16 -10.71
N ILE A 340 -35.90 -15.82 -11.31
CA ILE A 340 -36.05 -14.65 -12.17
C ILE A 340 -36.29 -13.36 -11.36
N PHE A 341 -37.04 -13.40 -10.27
CA PHE A 341 -37.40 -12.20 -9.49
C PHE A 341 -36.34 -11.75 -8.47
N VAL A 342 -35.59 -12.68 -7.88
CA VAL A 342 -34.57 -12.35 -6.84
C VAL A 342 -33.50 -11.37 -7.34
N PRO A 343 -32.94 -11.50 -8.56
CA PRO A 343 -31.97 -10.54 -9.08
C PRO A 343 -32.53 -9.12 -9.24
N GLN A 344 -33.82 -8.99 -9.57
CA GLN A 344 -34.45 -7.67 -9.76
C GLN A 344 -34.66 -6.91 -8.44
N LEU A 345 -34.70 -7.61 -7.31
CA LEU A 345 -34.83 -7.01 -5.98
C LEU A 345 -33.50 -6.43 -5.43
N ILE A 346 -32.36 -6.82 -5.99
CA ILE A 346 -31.02 -6.38 -5.52
C ILE A 346 -30.55 -5.09 -6.23
N SER A 347 -31.25 -4.66 -7.28
CA SER A 347 -30.80 -3.60 -8.20
C SER A 347 -30.99 -2.15 -7.72
N GLN A 348 -31.25 -1.88 -6.44
CA GLN A 348 -31.42 -0.52 -5.92
C GLN A 348 -30.51 -0.25 -4.71
N GLY A 349 -29.21 -0.15 -4.98
CA GLY A 349 -28.24 0.41 -4.02
C GLY A 349 -28.11 1.92 -4.21
N GLN A 350 -28.47 2.71 -3.21
CA GLN A 350 -28.28 4.16 -3.23
C GLN A 350 -26.87 4.47 -2.70
N VAL A 351 -25.98 4.96 -3.58
CA VAL A 351 -24.62 5.40 -3.20
C VAL A 351 -24.68 6.86 -2.76
N ILE A 352 -24.49 7.12 -1.47
CA ILE A 352 -24.38 8.48 -0.92
C ILE A 352 -22.89 8.83 -0.85
N MET A 353 -22.44 9.74 -1.72
CA MET A 353 -21.07 10.25 -1.73
C MET A 353 -20.99 11.52 -0.88
N PHE A 354 -20.17 11.48 0.18
CA PHE A 354 -19.82 12.67 0.93
C PHE A 354 -18.51 13.23 0.36
N VAL A 355 -18.61 14.37 -0.33
CA VAL A 355 -17.43 15.11 -0.81
C VAL A 355 -17.22 16.30 0.11
N THR A 356 -16.10 16.36 0.81
CA THR A 356 -15.65 17.56 1.53
C THR A 356 -14.88 18.45 0.56
N PRO A 357 -15.37 19.66 0.22
CA PRO A 357 -14.62 20.57 -0.64
C PRO A 357 -13.37 21.05 0.09
N TYR A 358 -12.20 20.88 -0.54
CA TYR A 358 -10.92 21.41 -0.08
C TYR A 358 -10.64 22.73 -0.81
N THR A 359 -10.55 23.84 -0.07
CA THR A 359 -10.22 25.16 -0.61
C THR A 359 -8.71 25.33 -0.66
N PHE A 360 -8.15 25.44 -1.87
CA PHE A 360 -6.76 25.81 -2.06
C PHE A 360 -6.59 27.32 -1.82
N GLU A 361 -5.83 27.70 -0.78
CA GLU A 361 -5.31 29.05 -0.63
C GLU A 361 -3.87 29.10 -1.16
N GLU A 362 -3.73 29.49 -2.43
CA GLU A 362 -2.42 29.69 -3.05
C GLU A 362 -1.94 31.11 -2.71
N SER A 363 -0.93 31.23 -1.85
CA SER A 363 -0.31 32.52 -1.51
C SER A 363 0.76 32.86 -2.55
N LEU A 364 0.41 33.76 -3.48
CA LEU A 364 1.33 34.24 -4.50
C LEU A 364 2.24 35.34 -3.93
N THR A 365 3.54 35.09 -3.82
CA THR A 365 4.51 36.12 -3.41
C THR A 365 4.76 37.09 -4.57
N VAL A 366 4.16 38.28 -4.50
CA VAL A 366 4.39 39.35 -5.50
C VAL A 366 5.60 40.17 -5.06
N THR A 367 6.68 40.14 -5.85
CA THR A 367 7.83 41.04 -5.67
C THR A 367 7.65 42.25 -6.58
N LEU A 368 7.54 43.45 -6.00
CA LEU A 368 7.40 44.70 -6.75
C LEU A 368 8.79 45.23 -7.10
N ASP A 369 9.13 45.23 -8.38
CA ASP A 369 10.29 45.94 -8.92
C ASP A 369 9.93 47.43 -9.11
N PRO A 370 10.60 48.37 -8.42
CA PRO A 370 10.31 49.79 -8.48
C PRO A 370 10.63 50.46 -9.83
N GLN A 371 11.25 49.75 -10.78
CA GLN A 371 11.58 50.29 -12.11
C GLN A 371 10.60 49.83 -13.23
N SER A 372 9.58 49.03 -12.91
CA SER A 372 8.64 48.50 -13.92
C SER A 372 7.28 49.22 -13.91
N THR A 373 6.90 49.83 -15.03
CA THR A 373 5.55 50.42 -15.24
C THR A 373 4.50 49.39 -15.69
N SER A 374 4.76 48.07 -15.58
CA SER A 374 3.79 47.02 -15.91
C SER A 374 4.02 45.70 -15.16
N ILE A 375 2.93 45.07 -14.73
CA ILE A 375 2.93 43.78 -14.02
C ILE A 375 3.29 42.65 -15.02
N LYS A 376 4.47 42.03 -14.88
CA LYS A 376 4.86 40.83 -15.65
C LYS A 376 4.60 39.57 -14.83
N LYS A 377 3.75 38.69 -15.36
CA LYS A 377 3.53 37.33 -14.84
C LYS A 377 4.70 36.44 -15.28
N TYR A 378 5.59 36.09 -14.37
CA TYR A 378 6.62 35.08 -14.64
C TYR A 378 6.02 33.69 -14.46
N LEU A 379 5.64 33.06 -15.58
CA LEU A 379 5.50 31.61 -15.64
C LEU A 379 6.90 31.04 -15.86
N ASN A 380 7.37 30.20 -14.93
CA ASN A 380 8.60 29.41 -15.11
C ASN A 380 8.45 28.58 -16.39
N SER A 381 9.11 29.03 -17.45
CA SER A 381 9.04 28.47 -18.79
C SER A 381 10.30 27.67 -19.03
N ASN A 382 10.23 26.37 -18.80
CA ASN A 382 11.18 25.40 -19.34
C ASN A 382 10.41 24.19 -19.89
N GLN A 383 9.50 24.42 -20.85
CA GLN A 383 9.11 23.41 -21.83
C GLN A 383 8.81 24.08 -23.17
N LEU A 384 9.63 23.72 -24.17
CA LEU A 384 9.49 24.06 -25.58
C LEU A 384 8.21 23.41 -26.15
N LEU A 385 7.35 24.21 -26.78
CA LEU A 385 6.25 23.71 -27.62
C LEU A 385 6.65 23.85 -29.11
N PRO A 386 6.49 22.82 -29.95
CA PRO A 386 6.64 22.97 -31.39
C PRO A 386 5.39 23.64 -32.00
N SER A 387 5.66 24.55 -32.93
CA SER A 387 4.72 25.35 -33.70
C SER A 387 3.78 24.50 -34.55
N ILE A 388 2.46 24.72 -34.42
CA ILE A 388 1.45 24.22 -35.35
C ILE A 388 0.95 25.42 -36.17
N LEU A 389 1.28 25.44 -37.46
CA LEU A 389 0.62 26.26 -38.48
C LEU A 389 -0.50 25.42 -39.13
N PRO A 390 -1.69 25.99 -39.39
CA PRO A 390 -2.70 25.32 -40.21
C PRO A 390 -2.48 25.69 -41.69
N ALA A 391 -2.41 24.70 -42.56
CA ALA A 391 -2.55 24.90 -44.00
C ALA A 391 -3.90 24.32 -44.45
N LEU A 392 -4.75 25.20 -44.95
CA LEU A 392 -5.94 24.91 -45.75
C LEU A 392 -5.53 24.30 -47.10
N ASN A 393 -6.02 23.09 -47.40
CA ASN A 393 -6.82 22.74 -48.59
C ASN A 393 -7.19 21.26 -48.56
#